data_AF-A0A3R7KYS5-F1
#
_entry.id   AF-A0A3R7KYS5-F1
#
_cell.length_a   1.000
_cell.length_b   1.000
_cell.length_c   1.000
_cell.angle_alpha   90.00
_cell.angle_beta   90.00
_cell.angle_gamma   90.00
#
_symmetry.space_group_name_H-M   'P 1'
#
loop_
_entity.id
_entity.type
_entity.pdbx_description
1 polymer ?
#
loop_
_entity_poly.entity_id
_entity_poly.type
_entity_poly.pdbx_seq_one_letter_code
_entity_poly.pdbx_strand_id
1 'polypeptide(L)'
;MLLLGPVICLFSCVLWGEEEERCKSLAWCYHTSIFVSLSFFVFAFCCVFSTGLLITGLLPRQEQTSMTARPSVSVYSSSEDKVVGSCPLPAVFTAPIRHDIVQFVHTNMSKNSRQAYAVNRLSGMKHSAESWGTGRAVARIPRIGGGGTSTS
;
A
#
# COMPACT_ATOMS: atom_id res chain seq x y z
N MET A 1 -10.11 -8.38 20.94
CA MET A 1 -8.80 -7.97 20.39
C MET A 1 -8.64 -6.44 20.27
N LEU A 2 -9.26 -5.64 21.17
CA LEU A 2 -9.18 -4.17 21.16
C LEU A 2 -8.95 -3.54 22.55
N LEU A 3 -8.66 -4.34 23.58
CA LEU A 3 -8.41 -3.84 24.95
C LEU A 3 -7.00 -4.14 25.48
N LEU A 4 -6.14 -4.79 24.69
CA LEU A 4 -4.77 -5.14 25.10
C LEU A 4 -3.70 -4.15 24.59
N GLY A 5 -4.03 -3.32 23.61
CA GLY A 5 -3.12 -2.31 23.05
C GLY A 5 -2.58 -1.27 24.05
N PRO A 6 -3.40 -0.68 24.94
CA PRO A 6 -2.91 0.39 25.81
C PRO A 6 -2.04 -0.11 26.97
N VAL A 7 -2.21 -1.37 27.40
CA VAL A 7 -1.48 -1.94 28.55
C VAL A 7 -0.03 -2.28 28.19
N ILE A 8 0.23 -2.67 26.93
CA ILE A 8 1.57 -3.04 26.45
C ILE A 8 2.46 -1.80 26.26
N CYS A 9 1.89 -0.66 25.84
CA CYS A 9 2.64 0.59 25.73
C CYS A 9 3.09 1.12 27.10
N LEU A 10 2.22 1.03 28.12
CA LEU A 10 2.54 1.51 29.47
C LEU A 10 3.63 0.68 30.15
N PHE A 11 3.69 -0.64 29.91
CA PHE A 11 4.68 -1.51 30.55
C PHE A 11 6.11 -1.29 30.01
N SER A 12 6.25 -0.94 28.73
CA SER A 12 7.56 -0.62 28.13
C SER A 12 8.10 0.76 28.53
N CYS A 13 7.23 1.71 28.87
CA CYS A 13 7.64 3.04 29.35
C CYS A 13 8.19 3.01 30.79
N VAL A 14 7.73 2.09 31.65
CA VAL A 14 8.16 2.02 33.06
C VAL A 14 9.52 1.33 33.22
N LEU A 15 9.90 0.44 32.28
CA LEU A 15 11.16 -0.32 32.39
C LEU A 15 12.40 0.43 31.85
N TRP A 16 12.21 1.49 31.07
CA TRP A 16 13.30 2.28 30.48
C TRP A 16 13.07 3.75 30.80
N GLY A 17 13.65 4.21 31.91
CA GLY A 17 13.59 5.61 32.33
C GLY A 17 14.24 6.54 31.32
N GLU A 18 13.49 6.96 30.30
CA GLU A 18 13.87 7.99 29.33
C GLU A 18 12.67 8.92 29.06
N GLU A 19 13.01 10.20 29.02
CA GLU A 19 12.18 11.40 29.09
C GLU A 19 11.03 11.48 28.06
N GLU A 20 9.96 12.15 28.48
CA GLU A 20 8.59 12.26 27.93
C GLU A 20 8.45 12.74 26.46
N GLU A 21 9.52 13.17 25.80
CA GLU A 21 9.44 13.83 24.49
C GLU A 21 9.46 12.89 23.26
N ARG A 22 9.77 11.59 23.41
CA ARG A 22 9.85 10.66 22.26
C ARG A 22 8.52 9.98 21.90
N CYS A 23 7.43 10.26 22.63
CA CYS A 23 6.09 9.69 22.39
C CYS A 23 5.31 10.30 21.20
N LYS A 24 5.81 11.34 20.53
CA LYS A 24 5.04 12.07 19.49
C LYS A 24 5.22 11.55 18.05
N SER A 25 6.01 10.51 17.82
CA SER A 25 6.18 9.93 16.47
C SER A 25 5.44 8.61 16.31
N LEU A 26 4.24 8.67 15.73
CA LEU A 26 3.45 7.51 15.27
C LEU A 26 4.26 6.51 14.40
N ALA A 27 5.38 6.94 13.81
CA ALA A 27 6.25 6.10 13.00
C ALA A 27 7.03 5.06 13.82
N TRP A 28 7.38 5.35 15.08
CA TRP A 28 8.10 4.40 15.93
C TRP A 28 7.17 3.29 16.45
N CYS A 29 5.91 3.59 16.75
CA CYS A 29 4.91 2.58 17.12
C CYS A 29 4.60 1.61 15.96
N TYR A 30 4.61 2.07 14.71
CA TYR A 30 4.36 1.21 13.56
C TYR A 30 5.52 0.22 13.31
N HIS A 31 6.77 0.65 13.49
CA HIS A 31 7.94 -0.18 13.19
C HIS A 31 8.12 -1.34 14.19
N THR A 32 7.87 -1.11 15.48
CA THR A 32 7.89 -2.17 16.50
C THR A 32 6.68 -3.11 16.38
N SER A 33 5.51 -2.60 15.96
CA SER A 33 4.31 -3.42 15.70
C SER A 33 4.50 -4.38 14.53
N ILE A 34 5.17 -3.94 13.46
CA ILE A 34 5.49 -4.77 12.29
C ILE A 34 6.44 -5.90 12.65
N PHE A 35 7.45 -5.64 13.47
CA PHE A 35 8.42 -6.66 13.88
C PHE A 35 7.76 -7.79 14.71
N VAL A 36 6.92 -7.44 15.69
CA VAL A 36 6.22 -8.43 16.53
C VAL A 36 5.16 -9.20 15.74
N SER A 37 4.51 -8.54 14.77
CA SER A 37 3.52 -9.17 13.88
C SER A 37 4.16 -10.16 12.90
N LEU A 38 5.34 -9.83 12.34
CA LEU A 38 6.08 -10.74 11.47
C LEU A 38 6.58 -11.97 12.23
N SER A 39 7.02 -11.82 13.49
CA SER A 39 7.45 -12.96 14.31
C SER A 39 6.31 -13.93 14.62
N PHE A 40 5.12 -13.41 14.93
CA PHE A 40 3.91 -14.23 15.14
C PHE A 40 3.45 -14.93 13.85
N PHE A 41 3.55 -14.24 12.71
CA PHE A 41 3.16 -14.80 11.42
C PHE A 41 4.08 -15.94 10.99
N VAL A 42 5.39 -15.82 11.21
CA VAL A 42 6.36 -16.90 10.92
C VAL A 42 6.14 -18.11 11.83
N PHE A 43 5.83 -17.90 13.11
CA PHE A 43 5.54 -18.99 14.05
C PHE A 43 4.21 -19.71 13.73
N ALA A 44 3.18 -18.96 13.33
CA ALA A 44 1.90 -19.53 12.90
C ALA A 44 2.02 -20.30 11.57
N PHE A 45 2.80 -19.80 10.62
CA PHE A 45 3.01 -20.46 9.32
C PHE A 45 3.82 -21.77 9.47
N CYS A 46 4.79 -21.83 10.38
CA CYS A 46 5.50 -23.06 10.71
C CYS A 46 4.60 -24.11 11.40
N CYS A 47 3.64 -23.68 12.24
CA CYS A 47 2.71 -24.60 12.90
C CYS A 47 1.72 -25.23 11.91
N VAL A 48 1.19 -24.44 10.95
CA VAL A 48 0.23 -24.94 9.94
C VAL A 48 0.87 -25.92 8.96
N PHE A 49 2.17 -25.76 8.65
CA PHE A 49 2.88 -26.69 7.76
C PHE A 49 3.25 -28.03 8.44
N SER A 50 3.25 -28.08 9.77
CA SER A 50 3.57 -29.31 10.52
C SER A 50 2.34 -30.17 10.84
N THR A 51 1.13 -29.61 10.83
CA THR A 51 -0.13 -30.36 11.01
C THR A 51 -0.83 -30.54 9.67
N GLY A 52 -0.20 -31.32 8.79
CA GLY A 52 -0.85 -31.84 7.59
C GLY A 52 -2.00 -32.78 7.96
N LEU A 53 -3.22 -32.27 8.06
CA LEU A 53 -4.41 -33.10 8.12
C LEU A 53 -5.59 -32.44 7.38
N LEU A 54 -5.88 -33.01 6.21
CA LEU A 54 -7.21 -33.12 5.60
C LEU A 54 -8.02 -31.83 5.37
N ILE A 55 -7.62 -31.04 4.38
CA ILE A 55 -8.57 -30.21 3.60
C ILE A 55 -8.33 -30.46 2.10
N THR A 56 -8.43 -31.73 1.69
CA THR A 56 -8.58 -32.12 0.29
C THR A 56 -10.01 -32.61 0.10
N GLY A 57 -10.91 -31.66 -0.15
CA GLY A 57 -12.30 -31.98 -0.47
C GLY A 57 -13.16 -30.75 -0.40
N LEU A 58 -13.82 -30.40 -1.51
CA LEU A 58 -14.77 -29.29 -1.68
C LEU A 58 -14.18 -27.94 -2.10
N LEU A 59 -13.32 -27.94 -3.12
CA LEU A 59 -13.47 -26.91 -4.14
C LEU A 59 -14.15 -27.53 -5.38
N PRO A 60 -15.30 -27.01 -5.81
CA PRO A 60 -15.94 -27.46 -7.02
C PRO A 60 -14.98 -27.20 -8.18
N ARG A 61 -14.53 -28.30 -8.79
CA ARG A 61 -13.93 -28.38 -10.12
C ARG A 61 -14.75 -27.47 -11.03
N GLN A 62 -14.18 -26.31 -11.37
CA GLN A 62 -14.82 -25.38 -12.30
C GLN A 62 -15.14 -26.16 -13.57
N GLU A 63 -16.44 -26.22 -13.88
CA GLU A 63 -17.00 -26.86 -15.05
C GLU A 63 -16.38 -26.22 -16.30
N GLN A 64 -15.59 -27.01 -17.04
CA GLN A 64 -14.91 -26.56 -18.25
C GLN A 64 -15.94 -26.41 -19.35
N THR A 65 -16.34 -25.17 -19.65
CA THR A 65 -17.19 -24.85 -20.80
C THR A 65 -16.42 -24.95 -22.10
N SER A 66 -16.74 -26.01 -22.85
CA SER A 66 -16.79 -26.17 -24.32
C SER A 66 -15.59 -25.74 -25.18
N MET A 67 -15.01 -26.75 -25.82
CA MET A 67 -13.91 -26.73 -26.79
C MET A 67 -14.21 -25.95 -28.08
N THR A 68 -13.71 -24.72 -28.18
CA THR A 68 -13.50 -24.01 -29.46
C THR A 68 -12.04 -23.55 -29.57
N ALA A 69 -11.10 -24.43 -29.25
CA ALA A 69 -9.66 -24.16 -29.34
C ALA A 69 -9.05 -24.92 -30.52
N ARG A 70 -8.29 -24.22 -31.38
CA ARG A 70 -7.40 -24.91 -32.33
C ARG A 70 -6.35 -25.66 -31.51
N PRO A 71 -6.22 -26.99 -31.64
CA PRO A 71 -5.39 -27.79 -30.75
C PRO A 71 -3.89 -27.51 -30.93
N SER A 72 -3.48 -26.97 -32.08
CA SER A 72 -2.07 -26.74 -32.43
C SER A 72 -1.83 -25.37 -33.08
N VAL A 73 -0.70 -24.76 -32.75
CA VAL A 73 -0.18 -23.48 -33.23
C VAL A 73 1.11 -23.72 -34.01
N SER A 74 1.26 -23.09 -35.18
CA SER A 74 2.47 -23.17 -36.01
C SER A 74 3.59 -22.29 -35.45
N VAL A 75 4.80 -22.85 -35.40
CA VAL A 75 6.03 -22.14 -35.00
C VAL A 75 6.76 -21.67 -36.26
N TYR A 76 7.02 -20.37 -36.32
CA TYR A 76 7.72 -19.72 -37.43
C TYR A 76 9.20 -19.50 -37.11
N SER A 77 10.08 -19.62 -38.11
CA SER A 77 11.49 -19.24 -37.99
C SER A 77 11.67 -17.72 -37.96
N SER A 78 12.74 -17.25 -37.30
CA SER A 78 13.05 -15.81 -37.21
C SER A 78 13.58 -15.19 -38.51
N SER A 79 14.13 -16.00 -39.42
CA SER A 79 14.84 -15.53 -40.62
C SER A 79 14.02 -15.64 -41.91
N GLU A 80 13.02 -16.51 -41.93
CA GLU A 80 12.15 -16.75 -43.09
C GLU A 80 10.75 -17.06 -42.56
N ASP A 81 9.70 -16.60 -43.24
CA ASP A 81 8.28 -16.86 -42.92
C ASP A 81 7.86 -18.31 -43.22
N LYS A 82 8.71 -19.28 -42.87
CA LYS A 82 8.49 -20.71 -43.03
C LYS A 82 8.06 -21.32 -41.71
N VAL A 83 7.12 -22.27 -41.80
CA VAL A 83 6.65 -23.05 -40.66
C VAL A 83 7.68 -24.14 -40.37
N VAL A 84 8.34 -24.05 -39.21
CA VAL A 84 9.40 -24.97 -38.78
C VAL A 84 8.83 -26.11 -37.94
N GLY A 85 7.73 -25.88 -37.22
CA GLY A 85 7.12 -26.87 -36.33
C GLY A 85 5.72 -26.52 -35.90
N SER A 86 5.13 -27.38 -35.08
CA SER A 86 3.78 -27.21 -34.51
C SER A 86 3.82 -27.52 -33.01
N CYS A 87 3.22 -26.66 -32.20
CA CYS A 87 3.13 -26.79 -30.74
C CYS A 87 1.66 -26.79 -30.30
N PRO A 88 1.29 -27.54 -29.25
CA PRO A 88 -0.07 -27.50 -28.72
C PRO A 88 -0.40 -26.13 -28.11
N LEU A 89 -1.66 -25.69 -28.24
CA LEU A 89 -2.12 -24.45 -27.61
C LEU A 89 -2.10 -24.62 -26.08
N PRO A 90 -1.38 -23.79 -25.31
CA PRO A 90 -1.41 -23.88 -23.86
C PRO A 90 -2.77 -23.46 -23.29
N ALA A 91 -3.18 -24.11 -22.21
CA ALA A 91 -4.49 -23.95 -21.58
C ALA A 91 -4.81 -22.51 -21.11
N VAL A 92 -3.81 -21.64 -20.99
CA VAL A 92 -4.00 -20.23 -20.60
C VAL A 92 -4.78 -19.45 -21.66
N PHE A 93 -4.62 -19.76 -22.94
CA PHE A 93 -5.34 -19.06 -24.02
C PHE A 93 -6.81 -19.45 -24.14
N THR A 94 -7.23 -20.54 -23.48
CA THR A 94 -8.63 -20.96 -23.42
C THR A 94 -9.37 -20.44 -22.18
N ALA A 95 -8.68 -19.73 -21.29
CA ALA A 95 -9.30 -19.17 -20.10
C ALA A 95 -10.33 -18.07 -20.45
N PRO A 96 -11.44 -17.95 -19.71
CA PRO A 96 -12.44 -16.92 -19.96
C PRO A 96 -11.86 -15.53 -19.70
N ILE A 97 -12.05 -14.61 -20.65
CA ILE A 97 -11.51 -13.25 -20.56
C ILE A 97 -12.44 -12.38 -19.72
N ARG A 98 -11.99 -12.04 -18.50
CA ARG A 98 -12.68 -11.18 -17.54
C ARG A 98 -12.06 -9.79 -17.47
N HIS A 99 -12.60 -8.85 -18.25
CA HIS A 99 -12.09 -7.47 -18.34
C HIS A 99 -12.27 -6.67 -17.04
N ASP A 100 -13.31 -6.99 -16.26
CA ASP A 100 -13.59 -6.44 -14.93
C ASP A 100 -12.42 -6.69 -13.97
N ILE A 101 -11.93 -7.94 -13.92
CA ILE A 101 -10.81 -8.33 -13.05
C ILE A 101 -9.50 -7.67 -13.51
N VAL A 102 -9.23 -7.68 -14.82
CA VAL A 102 -8.01 -7.07 -15.37
C VAL A 102 -7.94 -5.59 -15.02
N GLN A 103 -9.03 -4.86 -15.19
CA GLN A 103 -9.09 -3.43 -14.87
C GLN A 103 -8.92 -3.16 -13.37
N PHE A 104 -9.57 -3.97 -12.52
CA PHE A 104 -9.46 -3.85 -11.06
C PHE A 104 -8.02 -4.07 -10.58
N VAL A 105 -7.39 -5.16 -11.01
CA VAL A 105 -6.01 -5.51 -10.60
C VAL A 105 -5.02 -4.49 -11.14
N HIS A 106 -5.12 -4.12 -12.42
CA HIS A 106 -4.22 -3.14 -13.04
C HIS A 106 -4.25 -1.79 -12.30
N THR A 107 -5.45 -1.30 -11.98
CA THR A 107 -5.62 -0.02 -11.27
C THR A 107 -4.97 -0.06 -9.88
N ASN A 108 -5.10 -1.17 -9.16
CA ASN A 108 -4.53 -1.30 -7.82
C ASN A 108 -3.02 -1.50 -7.86
N MET A 109 -2.50 -2.31 -8.79
CA MET A 109 -1.05 -2.47 -8.96
C MET A 109 -0.39 -1.16 -9.39
N SER A 110 -1.03 -0.37 -10.25
CA SER A 110 -0.53 0.94 -10.68
C SER A 110 -0.43 1.96 -9.52
N LYS A 111 -1.21 1.80 -8.45
CA LYS A 111 -1.10 2.68 -7.27
C LYS A 111 0.15 2.37 -6.44
N ASN A 112 0.65 1.14 -6.46
CA ASN A 112 1.76 0.72 -5.62
C ASN A 112 3.11 1.36 -6.03
N SER A 113 3.27 1.78 -7.29
CA SER A 113 4.49 2.44 -7.76
C SER A 113 4.55 3.95 -7.49
N ARG A 114 3.50 4.52 -6.88
CA ARG A 114 3.43 5.97 -6.62
C ARG A 114 4.31 6.33 -5.42
N GLN A 115 5.21 7.29 -5.62
CA GLN A 115 5.96 7.90 -4.52
C GLN A 115 5.10 8.96 -3.81
N ALA A 116 5.18 9.01 -2.49
CA ALA A 116 4.46 10.02 -1.71
C ALA A 116 5.05 11.41 -1.98
N TYR A 117 4.18 12.38 -2.28
CA TYR A 117 4.53 13.78 -2.44
C TYR A 117 3.65 14.63 -1.51
N ALA A 118 4.21 15.68 -0.93
CA ALA A 118 3.49 16.61 -0.07
C ALA A 118 4.10 18.00 -0.15
N VAL A 119 3.29 19.02 0.11
CA VAL A 119 3.80 20.39 0.33
C VAL A 119 4.52 20.46 1.67
N ASN A 120 5.47 21.39 1.80
CA ASN A 120 6.13 21.63 3.08
C ASN A 120 5.09 22.01 4.14
N ARG A 121 5.12 21.32 5.30
CA ARG A 121 4.18 21.54 6.42
C ARG A 121 4.14 22.99 6.90
N LEU A 122 5.26 23.72 6.81
CA LEU A 122 5.38 25.11 7.24
C LEU A 122 5.20 26.12 6.09
N SER A 123 4.83 25.66 4.89
CA SER A 123 4.61 26.55 3.75
C SER A 123 3.51 27.56 4.08
N GLY A 124 3.80 28.85 3.93
CA GLY A 124 2.86 29.91 4.26
C GLY A 124 2.63 30.14 5.77
N MET A 125 3.38 29.49 6.67
CA MET A 125 3.27 29.69 8.13
C MET A 125 4.54 30.28 8.76
N LYS A 126 5.60 30.48 7.96
CA LYS A 126 6.89 31.05 8.41
C LYS A 126 6.87 32.57 8.61
N HIS A 127 5.69 33.19 8.60
CA HIS A 127 5.55 34.63 8.73
C HIS A 127 4.88 34.97 10.07
N SER A 128 5.46 35.93 10.81
CA SER A 128 4.83 36.52 12.00
C SER A 128 3.84 37.59 11.53
N ALA A 129 2.62 37.16 11.20
CA ALA A 129 1.55 38.06 10.81
C ALA A 129 0.42 38.05 11.83
N GLU A 130 -0.05 39.24 12.17
CA GLU A 130 -1.17 39.45 13.08
C GLU A 130 -2.22 40.37 12.46
N SER A 131 -3.47 40.20 12.87
CA SER A 131 -4.55 41.07 12.41
C SER A 131 -4.55 42.35 13.24
N TRP A 132 -4.58 43.50 12.58
CA TRP A 132 -4.62 44.79 13.26
C TRP A 132 -5.96 45.12 13.93
N GLY A 133 -6.98 44.27 13.77
CA GLY A 133 -8.32 44.49 14.31
C GLY A 133 -9.10 45.56 13.55
N THR A 134 -10.10 46.14 14.21
CA THR A 134 -10.98 47.18 13.63
C THR A 134 -10.41 48.59 13.81
N GLY A 135 -10.96 49.58 13.10
CA GLY A 135 -10.64 51.00 13.32
C GLY A 135 -9.46 51.55 12.50
N ARG A 136 -8.93 50.79 11.54
CA ARG A 136 -7.82 51.21 10.65
C ARG A 136 -8.20 51.32 9.16
N ALA A 137 -9.50 51.41 8.85
CA ALA A 137 -10.04 51.49 7.47
C ALA A 137 -9.47 50.43 6.49
N VAL A 138 -9.15 49.23 7.01
CA VAL A 138 -8.49 48.15 6.28
C VAL A 138 -9.13 46.80 6.68
N ALA A 139 -9.13 45.81 5.78
CA ALA A 139 -9.66 44.47 6.03
C ALA A 139 -8.92 43.75 7.17
N ARG A 140 -9.63 42.83 7.85
CA ARG A 140 -9.16 42.10 9.05
C ARG A 140 -8.15 40.96 8.78
N ILE A 141 -7.47 40.97 7.64
CA ILE A 141 -6.50 39.94 7.23
C ILE A 141 -5.20 40.12 8.03
N PRO A 142 -4.52 39.04 8.46
CA PRO A 142 -3.22 39.13 9.13
C PRO A 142 -2.16 39.75 8.21
N ARG A 143 -1.38 40.69 8.74
CA ARG A 143 -0.30 41.41 8.04
C ARG A 143 1.02 41.16 8.73
N ILE A 144 2.12 41.19 7.98
CA ILE A 144 3.46 41.04 8.57
C ILE A 144 3.69 42.18 9.58
N GLY A 145 4.30 41.87 10.71
CA GLY A 145 4.78 42.90 11.63
C GLY A 145 6.06 43.58 11.11
N GLY A 146 6.32 44.81 11.57
CA GLY A 146 7.51 45.59 11.21
C GLY A 146 7.25 46.58 10.07
N GLY A 147 8.33 47.16 9.54
CA GLY A 147 8.30 48.15 8.46
C GLY A 147 9.65 48.26 7.78
N GLY A 148 9.70 48.88 6.59
CA GLY A 148 10.96 49.11 5.86
C GLY A 148 11.33 48.04 4.83
N THR A 149 10.46 47.05 4.58
CA THR A 149 10.60 46.09 3.48
C THR A 149 9.39 46.18 2.55
N SER A 150 9.54 45.84 1.27
CA SER A 150 8.40 45.82 0.33
C SER A 150 7.33 44.77 0.68
N THR A 151 7.61 43.91 1.67
CA THR A 151 6.71 42.87 2.18
C THR A 151 5.90 43.31 3.41
N SER A 152 6.16 44.49 3.98
CA SER A 152 5.49 45.06 5.17
C SER A 152 4.48 46.15 4.87
#